data_AF-A0A7S0TKW8-F1
#
_entry.id   AF-A0A7S0TKW8-F1
#
_cell.length_a   1.000
_cell.length_b   1.000
_cell.length_c   1.000
_cell.angle_alpha   90.00
_cell.angle_beta   90.00
_cell.angle_gamma   90.00
#
_symmetry.space_group_name_H-M   'P 1'
#
loop_
_entity.id
_entity.type
_entity.pdbx_description
1 polymer ?
#
loop_
_entity_poly.entity_id
_entity_poly.type
_entity_poly.pdbx_seq_one_letter_code
_entity_poly.pdbx_strand_id
1 'polypeptide(L)'
;GPQLNAFGALDFESVQGEYGESQAVAELISSIESTLEPFRGELNEANFDSLVVTIVDQIVAPSFEKLVLGRKPCSFSLSGAMQFDRDLRSLSSFLSGLASRSVRDKLTRLSQIAIVLNLDDPSEIWEYNWGEQGAAGSASVVWRLSGEEVKRVMERRVDWGKERLAGLRL
;
A
#
# COMPACT_ATOMS: atom_id res chain seq x y z
N GLY A 1 -9.89 11.56 6.99
CA GLY A 1 -9.54 12.74 7.80
C GLY A 1 -8.57 13.63 7.03
N PRO A 2 -8.25 14.83 7.53
CA PRO A 2 -7.38 15.77 6.83
C PRO A 2 -5.97 15.20 6.55
N GLN A 3 -5.42 14.39 7.46
CA GLN A 3 -4.10 13.76 7.28
C GLN A 3 -4.10 12.68 6.20
N LEU A 4 -5.17 11.88 6.08
CA LEU A 4 -5.33 10.94 4.94
C LEU A 4 -5.41 11.69 3.60
N ASN A 5 -6.09 12.84 3.58
CA ASN A 5 -6.16 13.67 2.38
C ASN A 5 -4.81 14.31 2.06
N ALA A 6 -4.07 14.74 3.08
CA ALA A 6 -2.72 15.29 2.91
C ALA A 6 -1.75 14.24 2.35
N PHE A 7 -1.76 13.02 2.90
CA PHE A 7 -1.01 11.90 2.34
C PHE A 7 -1.42 11.60 0.89
N GLY A 8 -2.72 11.59 0.60
CA GLY A 8 -3.23 11.38 -0.76
C GLY A 8 -2.94 12.52 -1.75
N ALA A 9 -2.47 13.67 -1.27
CA ALA A 9 -2.08 14.81 -2.09
C ALA A 9 -0.57 14.84 -2.39
N LEU A 10 0.19 13.85 -1.91
CA LEU A 10 1.61 13.73 -2.24
C LEU A 10 1.81 13.54 -3.74
N ASP A 11 2.76 14.28 -4.29
CA ASP A 11 3.22 14.12 -5.65
C ASP A 11 4.31 13.03 -5.69
N PHE A 12 3.87 11.78 -5.82
CA PHE A 12 4.77 10.63 -5.95
C PHE A 12 5.54 10.60 -7.28
N GLU A 13 5.13 11.37 -8.30
CA GLU A 13 5.85 11.42 -9.57
C GLU A 13 7.16 12.20 -9.41
N SER A 14 7.10 13.34 -8.72
CA SER A 14 8.22 14.27 -8.54
C SER A 14 9.17 13.93 -7.38
N VAL A 15 8.96 12.83 -6.64
CA VAL A 15 9.84 12.43 -5.53
C VAL A 15 11.26 12.18 -6.06
N GLN A 16 12.23 12.94 -5.54
CA GLN A 16 13.64 12.79 -5.88
C GLN A 16 14.39 12.16 -4.72
N GLY A 17 15.24 11.17 -5.01
CA GLY A 17 16.11 10.53 -4.01
C GLY A 17 15.36 9.70 -2.96
N GLU A 18 16.14 9.05 -2.09
CA GLU A 18 15.62 8.32 -0.95
C GLU A 18 15.76 9.17 0.32
N TYR A 19 14.66 9.77 0.75
CA TYR A 19 14.54 10.33 2.09
C TYR A 19 13.77 9.33 2.97
N GLY A 20 13.88 9.42 4.29
CA GLY A 20 13.29 8.46 5.23
C GLY A 20 11.76 8.37 5.16
N GLU A 21 11.13 8.13 6.31
CA GLU A 21 9.67 8.27 6.41
C GLU A 21 9.22 9.68 5.97
N SER A 22 8.16 9.78 5.16
CA SER A 22 7.63 11.09 4.78
C SER A 22 6.95 11.79 5.96
N GLN A 23 7.01 13.13 5.97
CA GLN A 23 6.31 13.91 6.99
C GLN A 23 4.80 13.61 7.00
N ALA A 24 4.20 13.39 5.82
CA ALA A 24 2.77 13.14 5.72
C ALA A 24 2.33 11.82 6.38
N VAL A 25 3.13 10.74 6.27
CA VAL A 25 2.81 9.49 6.97
C VAL A 25 3.08 9.59 8.47
N ALA A 26 4.12 10.32 8.89
CA ALA A 26 4.39 10.57 10.31
C ALA A 26 3.23 11.35 10.97
N GLU A 27 2.71 12.38 10.29
CA GLU A 27 1.53 13.14 10.73
C GLU A 27 0.26 12.27 10.73
N LEU A 28 0.10 11.38 9.76
CA LEU A 28 -1.01 10.43 9.73
C LEU A 28 -0.95 9.46 10.91
N ILE A 29 0.22 8.89 11.20
CA ILE A 29 0.44 8.00 12.34
C ILE A 29 0.10 8.72 13.65
N SER A 30 0.65 9.92 13.85
CA SER A 30 0.37 10.74 15.04
C SER A 30 -1.14 11.07 15.17
N SER A 31 -1.81 11.35 14.04
CA SER A 31 -3.25 11.59 14.04
C SER A 31 -4.05 10.33 14.40
N ILE A 32 -3.65 9.15 13.92
CA ILE A 32 -4.31 7.89 14.27
C ILE A 32 -4.10 7.58 15.75
N GLU A 33 -2.87 7.73 16.25
CA GLU A 33 -2.53 7.55 17.66
C GLU A 33 -3.38 8.45 18.57
N SER A 34 -3.40 9.76 18.30
CA SER A 34 -4.21 10.72 19.05
C SER A 34 -5.71 10.43 18.97
N THR A 35 -6.19 9.85 17.87
CA THR A 35 -7.61 9.46 17.73
C THR A 35 -7.94 8.23 18.58
N LEU A 36 -7.01 7.29 18.70
CA LEU A 36 -7.21 6.04 19.42
C LEU A 36 -6.96 6.16 20.93
N GLU A 37 -6.14 7.11 21.35
CA GLU A 37 -5.70 7.26 22.75
C GLU A 37 -6.85 7.30 23.77
N PRO A 38 -7.95 8.05 23.55
CA PRO A 38 -9.07 8.07 24.50
C PRO A 38 -9.75 6.72 24.70
N PHE A 39 -9.64 5.80 23.73
CA PHE A 39 -10.28 4.49 23.79
C PHE A 39 -9.44 3.44 24.52
N ARG A 40 -8.14 3.67 24.73
CA ARG A 40 -7.25 2.69 25.39
C ARG A 40 -7.62 2.42 26.84
N GLY A 41 -8.11 3.43 27.56
CA GLY A 41 -8.54 3.31 28.96
C GLY A 41 -10.00 2.91 29.13
N GLU A 42 -10.82 3.10 28.10
CA GLU A 42 -12.29 2.94 28.16
C GLU A 42 -12.76 1.59 27.58
N LEU A 43 -11.95 0.95 26.74
CA LEU A 43 -12.25 -0.34 26.14
C LEU A 43 -11.38 -1.45 26.72
N ASN A 44 -11.94 -2.66 26.82
CA ASN A 44 -11.11 -3.84 27.03
C ASN A 44 -10.27 -4.14 25.77
N GLU A 45 -9.24 -4.97 25.93
CA GLU A 45 -8.28 -5.32 24.87
C GLU A 45 -8.97 -5.83 23.60
N ALA A 46 -9.95 -6.73 23.71
CA ALA A 46 -10.65 -7.30 22.55
C ALA A 46 -11.47 -6.26 21.77
N ASN A 47 -12.12 -5.34 22.48
CA ASN A 47 -12.90 -4.25 21.87
C ASN A 47 -11.98 -3.21 21.22
N PHE A 48 -10.85 -2.89 21.86
CA PHE A 48 -9.84 -2.00 21.29
C PHE A 48 -9.23 -2.60 20.02
N ASP A 49 -8.84 -3.88 20.05
CA ASP A 49 -8.35 -4.61 18.87
C ASP A 49 -9.36 -4.55 17.72
N SER A 50 -10.64 -4.84 18.01
CA SER A 50 -11.73 -4.80 17.03
C SER A 50 -11.95 -3.40 16.42
N LEU A 51 -11.82 -2.35 17.24
CA LEU A 51 -11.90 -0.96 16.79
C LEU A 51 -10.74 -0.64 15.83
N VAL A 52 -9.51 -0.98 16.19
CA VAL A 52 -8.33 -0.76 15.33
C VAL A 52 -8.48 -1.50 14.02
N VAL A 53 -8.84 -2.79 14.04
CA VAL A 53 -9.06 -3.59 12.83
C VAL A 53 -10.12 -2.96 11.94
N THR A 54 -11.22 -2.49 12.51
CA THR A 54 -12.31 -1.85 11.76
C THR A 54 -11.85 -0.54 11.13
N ILE A 55 -11.10 0.30 11.84
CA ILE A 55 -10.53 1.53 11.29
C ILE A 55 -9.57 1.21 10.13
N VAL A 56 -8.72 0.20 10.29
CA VAL A 56 -7.79 -0.20 9.22
C VAL A 56 -8.55 -0.70 8.00
N ASP A 57 -9.50 -1.62 8.19
CA ASP A 57 -10.25 -2.28 7.12
C ASP A 57 -11.19 -1.32 6.37
N GLN A 58 -11.84 -0.40 7.08
CA GLN A 58 -12.88 0.47 6.51
C GLN A 58 -12.36 1.85 6.09
N ILE A 59 -11.24 2.31 6.65
CA ILE A 59 -10.74 3.67 6.45
C ILE A 59 -9.33 3.65 5.87
N VAL A 60 -8.35 3.10 6.58
CA VAL A 60 -6.94 3.23 6.20
C VAL A 60 -6.66 2.50 4.89
N ALA A 61 -6.94 1.19 4.83
CA ALA A 61 -6.62 0.39 3.66
C ALA A 61 -7.35 0.87 2.39
N PRO A 62 -8.67 1.13 2.42
CA PRO A 62 -9.38 1.66 1.26
C PRO A 62 -8.91 3.05 0.82
N SER A 63 -8.40 3.88 1.75
CA SER A 63 -7.88 5.21 1.40
C SER A 63 -6.59 5.10 0.60
N PHE A 64 -5.68 4.21 0.99
CA PHE A 64 -4.44 3.95 0.25
C PHE A 64 -4.71 3.25 -1.08
N GLU A 65 -5.61 2.26 -1.12
CA GLU A 65 -5.98 1.59 -2.37
C GLU A 65 -6.53 2.59 -3.40
N LYS A 66 -7.33 3.59 -2.96
CA LYS A 66 -7.86 4.64 -3.83
C LYS A 66 -6.80 5.55 -4.43
N LEU A 67 -5.62 5.69 -3.81
CA LEU A 67 -4.51 6.45 -4.39
C LEU A 67 -3.97 5.79 -5.65
N VAL A 68 -4.10 4.47 -5.77
CA VAL A 68 -3.54 3.71 -6.89
C VAL A 68 -4.63 3.24 -7.86
N LEU A 69 -5.75 2.75 -7.32
CA LEU A 69 -6.84 2.09 -8.06
C LEU A 69 -8.13 2.94 -8.14
N GLY A 70 -8.13 4.14 -7.54
CA GLY A 70 -9.30 5.02 -7.52
C GLY A 70 -9.56 5.74 -8.83
N ARG A 71 -10.55 6.65 -8.81
CA ARG A 71 -10.94 7.45 -10.00
C ARG A 71 -9.92 8.52 -10.40
N LYS A 72 -9.14 9.01 -9.44
CA LYS A 72 -8.07 9.99 -9.62
C LYS A 72 -6.81 9.43 -8.96
N PRO A 73 -6.16 8.45 -9.59
CA PRO A 73 -5.00 7.81 -8.99
C PRO A 73 -3.75 8.68 -9.17
N CYS A 74 -2.80 8.52 -8.26
CA CYS A 74 -1.49 9.13 -8.32
C CYS A 74 -0.65 8.47 -9.43
N SER A 75 0.23 9.26 -10.03
CA SER A 75 1.34 8.79 -10.85
C SER A 75 2.56 8.55 -9.96
N PHE A 76 3.39 7.58 -10.31
CA PHE A 76 4.58 7.20 -9.55
C PHE A 76 5.80 7.15 -10.47
N SER A 77 6.88 7.79 -10.06
CA SER A 77 8.23 7.40 -10.48
C SER A 77 8.70 6.19 -9.66
N LEU A 78 9.83 5.56 -10.02
CA LEU A 78 10.41 4.47 -9.22
C LEU A 78 10.73 4.96 -7.79
N SER A 79 11.33 6.13 -7.63
CA SER A 79 11.58 6.75 -6.33
C SER A 79 10.29 7.04 -5.56
N GLY A 80 9.24 7.51 -6.23
CA GLY A 80 7.91 7.66 -5.64
C GLY A 80 7.30 6.36 -5.15
N ALA A 81 7.42 5.28 -5.93
CA ALA A 81 6.97 3.95 -5.55
C ALA A 81 7.72 3.41 -4.32
N MET A 82 9.04 3.65 -4.23
CA MET A 82 9.85 3.31 -3.08
C MET A 82 9.44 4.12 -1.84
N GLN A 83 9.17 5.43 -1.98
CA GLN A 83 8.67 6.25 -0.89
C GLN A 83 7.31 5.76 -0.39
N PHE A 84 6.40 5.40 -1.30
CA PHE A 84 5.10 4.83 -0.95
C PHE A 84 5.23 3.51 -0.18
N ASP A 85 6.09 2.59 -0.62
CA ASP A 85 6.34 1.33 0.10
C ASP A 85 6.92 1.58 1.50
N ARG A 86 7.87 2.52 1.62
CA ARG A 86 8.46 2.91 2.91
C ARG A 86 7.42 3.46 3.87
N ASP A 87 6.60 4.40 3.42
CA ASP A 87 5.54 5.00 4.22
C ASP A 87 4.50 3.93 4.63
N LEU A 88 4.13 3.04 3.69
CA LEU A 88 3.22 1.93 3.97
C LEU A 88 3.80 0.98 5.04
N ARG A 89 5.10 0.69 5.01
CA ARG A 89 5.78 -0.15 6.01
C ARG A 89 5.80 0.53 7.38
N SER A 90 6.10 1.82 7.46
CA SER A 90 6.04 2.58 8.71
C SER A 90 4.64 2.53 9.34
N LEU A 91 3.62 2.84 8.54
CA LEU A 91 2.22 2.78 8.98
C LEU A 91 1.81 1.37 9.39
N SER A 92 2.18 0.35 8.60
CA SER A 92 1.90 -1.06 8.92
C SER A 92 2.57 -1.50 10.22
N SER A 93 3.80 -1.05 10.47
CA SER A 93 4.52 -1.36 11.70
C SER A 93 3.83 -0.74 12.91
N PHE A 94 3.45 0.54 12.82
CA PHE A 94 2.68 1.22 13.86
C PHE A 94 1.35 0.49 14.15
N LEU A 95 0.54 0.25 13.13
CA LEU A 95 -0.78 -0.40 13.29
C LEU A 95 -0.67 -1.83 13.85
N SER A 96 0.37 -2.58 13.46
CA SER A 96 0.63 -3.92 14.01
C SER A 96 1.10 -3.90 15.46
N GLY A 97 1.61 -2.77 15.96
CA GLY A 97 1.92 -2.57 17.37
C GLY A 97 0.68 -2.25 18.23
N LEU A 98 -0.42 -1.80 17.60
CA LEU A 98 -1.65 -1.44 18.30
C LEU A 98 -2.61 -2.62 18.52
N ALA A 99 -2.57 -3.58 17.60
CA ALA A 99 -3.60 -4.61 17.45
C ALA A 99 -2.95 -5.94 17.03
N SER A 100 -3.71 -7.02 17.18
CA SER A 100 -3.27 -8.38 16.95
C SER A 100 -2.98 -8.67 15.46
N ARG A 101 -2.67 -9.94 15.14
CA ARG A 101 -2.27 -10.41 13.79
C ARG A 101 -3.28 -10.06 12.69
N SER A 102 -4.53 -9.74 13.03
CA SER A 102 -5.64 -9.40 12.14
C SER A 102 -5.39 -8.17 11.26
N VAL A 103 -4.63 -7.17 11.71
CA VAL A 103 -4.32 -5.96 10.93
C VAL A 103 -3.49 -6.28 9.68
N ARG A 104 -2.52 -7.20 9.79
CA ARG A 104 -1.64 -7.57 8.67
C ARG A 104 -2.43 -8.16 7.49
N ASP A 105 -3.47 -8.92 7.80
CA ASP A 105 -4.35 -9.49 6.78
C ASP A 105 -5.13 -8.39 6.05
N LYS A 106 -5.45 -7.27 6.71
CA LYS A 106 -6.14 -6.12 6.08
C LYS A 106 -5.23 -5.31 5.16
N LEU A 107 -3.92 -5.31 5.43
CA LEU A 107 -2.91 -4.58 4.64
C LEU A 107 -2.30 -5.39 3.50
N THR A 108 -2.64 -6.68 3.37
CA THR A 108 -2.04 -7.58 2.37
C THR A 108 -2.18 -7.06 0.93
N ARG A 109 -3.35 -6.51 0.56
CA ARG A 109 -3.57 -5.94 -0.77
C ARG A 109 -2.67 -4.73 -1.03
N LEU A 110 -2.48 -3.86 -0.03
CA LEU A 110 -1.56 -2.73 -0.15
C LEU A 110 -0.11 -3.18 -0.31
N SER A 111 0.32 -4.22 0.42
CA SER A 111 1.65 -4.80 0.24
C SER A 111 1.85 -5.34 -1.18
N GLN A 112 0.83 -5.97 -1.76
CA GLN A 112 0.87 -6.45 -3.15
C GLN A 112 0.92 -5.29 -4.16
N ILE A 113 0.18 -4.20 -3.91
CA ILE A 113 0.27 -2.99 -4.71
C ILE A 113 1.69 -2.42 -4.65
N ALA A 114 2.30 -2.35 -3.46
CA ALA A 114 3.66 -1.86 -3.28
C ALA A 114 4.68 -2.74 -4.03
N ILE A 115 4.53 -4.07 -4.01
CA ILE A 115 5.35 -4.99 -4.82
C ILE A 115 5.27 -4.63 -6.30
N VAL A 116 4.05 -4.53 -6.86
CA VAL A 116 3.86 -4.24 -8.28
C VAL A 116 4.41 -2.86 -8.66
N LEU A 117 4.22 -1.84 -7.82
CA LEU A 117 4.76 -0.50 -8.08
C LEU A 117 6.29 -0.45 -8.04
N ASN A 118 6.95 -1.36 -7.31
CA ASN A 118 8.41 -1.37 -7.12
C ASN A 118 9.15 -2.37 -8.03
N LEU A 119 8.48 -2.98 -9.01
CA LEU A 119 9.22 -3.74 -10.04
C LEU A 119 10.13 -2.80 -10.83
N ASP A 120 11.28 -3.29 -11.29
CA ASP A 120 12.14 -2.55 -12.22
C ASP A 120 11.63 -2.75 -13.66
N ASP A 121 11.19 -3.97 -13.97
CA ASP A 121 10.57 -4.37 -15.24
C ASP A 121 9.17 -4.95 -15.00
N PRO A 122 8.12 -4.54 -15.75
CA PRO A 122 6.80 -5.16 -15.67
C PRO A 122 6.79 -6.70 -15.81
N SER A 123 7.75 -7.32 -16.50
CA SER A 123 7.85 -8.78 -16.62
C SER A 123 8.33 -9.47 -15.34
N GLU A 124 8.95 -8.77 -14.40
CA GLU A 124 9.37 -9.35 -13.11
C GLU A 124 8.19 -9.84 -12.27
N ILE A 125 6.96 -9.44 -12.60
CA ILE A 125 5.74 -9.96 -11.96
C ILE A 125 5.67 -11.50 -11.98
N TRP A 126 6.23 -12.15 -13.00
CA TRP A 126 6.27 -13.62 -13.12
C TRP A 126 7.20 -14.27 -12.08
N GLU A 127 8.19 -13.54 -11.60
CA GLU A 127 9.10 -13.96 -10.51
C GLU A 127 8.44 -13.88 -9.13
N TYR A 128 7.21 -13.36 -9.03
CA TYR A 128 6.41 -13.33 -7.81
C TYR A 128 5.26 -14.35 -7.85
N ASN A 129 5.43 -15.42 -8.62
CA ASN A 129 4.44 -16.48 -8.82
C ASN A 129 3.06 -15.96 -9.31
N TRP A 130 3.06 -14.96 -10.19
CA TRP A 130 1.82 -14.52 -10.84
C TRP A 130 1.34 -15.57 -11.86
N GLY A 131 0.12 -16.09 -11.68
CA GLY A 131 -0.48 -17.08 -12.58
C GLY A 131 0.29 -18.40 -12.71
N GLU A 132 -0.05 -19.19 -13.72
CA GLU A 132 0.59 -20.50 -13.99
C GLU A 132 2.03 -20.39 -14.55
N GLN A 133 2.45 -19.17 -14.91
CA GLN A 133 3.79 -18.86 -15.44
C GLN A 133 4.81 -18.54 -14.33
N GLY A 134 4.40 -18.60 -13.06
CA GLY A 134 5.28 -18.44 -11.92
C GLY A 134 6.47 -19.41 -11.95
N ALA A 135 7.68 -18.90 -11.75
CA ALA A 135 8.87 -19.74 -11.73
C ALA A 135 8.82 -20.75 -10.56
N ALA A 136 9.23 -22.00 -10.81
CA ALA A 136 9.40 -22.96 -9.73
C ALA A 136 10.55 -22.51 -8.82
N GLY A 137 10.24 -22.00 -7.62
CA GLY A 137 11.21 -21.53 -6.63
C GLY A 137 11.10 -20.05 -6.24
N SER A 138 10.20 -19.28 -6.85
CA SER A 138 10.00 -17.87 -6.49
C SER A 138 9.21 -17.66 -5.20
N ALA A 139 9.32 -16.44 -4.64
CA ALA A 139 8.56 -16.03 -3.46
C ALA A 139 7.06 -16.29 -3.66
N SER A 140 6.47 -17.16 -2.84
CA SER A 140 5.06 -17.53 -2.94
C SER A 140 4.18 -16.40 -2.42
N VAL A 141 3.85 -15.46 -3.31
CA VAL A 141 2.85 -14.44 -3.04
C VAL A 141 1.47 -15.02 -3.34
N VAL A 142 0.62 -15.11 -2.32
CA VAL A 142 -0.80 -15.46 -2.51
C VAL A 142 -1.55 -14.19 -2.93
N TRP A 143 -1.64 -13.97 -4.24
CA TRP A 143 -2.24 -12.77 -4.82
C TRP A 143 -3.72 -12.62 -4.47
N ARG A 144 -4.09 -11.40 -4.05
CA ARG A 144 -5.47 -10.95 -3.79
C ARG A 144 -5.92 -9.85 -4.76
N LEU A 145 -5.00 -9.38 -5.61
CA LEU A 145 -5.30 -8.52 -6.73
C LEU A 145 -5.75 -9.36 -7.94
N SER A 146 -6.69 -8.87 -8.73
CA SER A 146 -6.98 -9.44 -10.05
C SER A 146 -5.93 -9.01 -11.09
N GLY A 147 -5.85 -9.69 -12.24
CA GLY A 147 -4.97 -9.26 -13.36
C GLY A 147 -5.29 -7.86 -13.86
N GLU A 148 -6.57 -7.47 -13.87
CA GLU A 148 -6.99 -6.11 -14.19
C GLU A 148 -6.54 -5.09 -13.14
N GLU A 149 -6.53 -5.47 -11.86
CA GLU A 149 -5.99 -4.62 -10.80
C GLU A 149 -4.48 -4.46 -10.95
N VAL A 150 -3.73 -5.55 -11.14
CA VAL A 150 -2.27 -5.48 -11.35
C VAL A 150 -1.93 -4.62 -12.55
N LYS A 151 -2.63 -4.82 -13.68
CA LYS A 151 -2.44 -3.97 -14.86
C LYS A 151 -2.68 -2.49 -14.53
N ARG A 152 -3.76 -2.16 -13.82
CA ARG A 152 -4.05 -0.78 -13.39
C ARG A 152 -3.00 -0.22 -12.44
N VAL A 153 -2.42 -1.02 -11.55
CA VAL A 153 -1.29 -0.61 -10.70
C VAL A 153 -0.07 -0.33 -11.57
N MET A 154 0.26 -1.20 -12.54
CA MET A 154 1.39 -1.00 -13.44
C MET A 154 1.26 0.28 -14.27
N GLU A 155 0.05 0.60 -14.73
CA GLU A 155 -0.24 1.84 -15.45
C GLU A 155 -0.08 3.11 -14.59
N ARG A 156 0.30 3.01 -13.32
CA ARG A 156 0.64 4.17 -12.48
C ARG A 156 2.12 4.54 -12.53
N ARG A 157 2.99 3.64 -13.00
CA ARG A 157 4.40 3.93 -13.23
C ARG A 157 4.59 4.73 -14.51
N VAL A 158 5.11 5.94 -14.38
CA VAL A 158 5.22 6.91 -15.50
C VAL A 158 6.30 6.53 -16.52
N ASP A 159 7.26 5.71 -16.10
CA ASP A 159 8.38 5.22 -16.89
C ASP A 159 8.05 3.95 -17.69
N TRP A 160 6.87 3.35 -17.47
CA TRP A 160 6.42 2.20 -18.25
C TRP A 160 5.52 2.62 -19.42
N GLY A 161 6.02 2.40 -20.64
CA GLY A 161 5.24 2.64 -21.85
C GLY A 161 4.04 1.70 -21.99
N LYS A 162 2.91 2.23 -22.49
CA LYS A 162 1.67 1.46 -22.69
C LYS A 162 1.85 0.20 -23.54
N GLU A 163 2.74 0.25 -24.54
CA GLU A 163 3.02 -0.90 -25.42
C GLU A 163 3.66 -2.06 -24.64
N ARG A 164 4.60 -1.75 -23.73
CA ARG A 164 5.25 -2.75 -22.88
C ARG A 164 4.24 -3.46 -21.98
N LEU A 165 3.31 -2.71 -21.42
CA LEU A 165 2.23 -3.26 -20.58
C LEU A 165 1.20 -4.06 -21.40
N ALA A 166 0.94 -3.69 -22.65
CA ALA A 166 0.00 -4.41 -23.52
C ALA A 166 0.49 -5.81 -23.90
N GLY A 167 1.82 -6.04 -23.89
CA GLY A 167 2.41 -7.35 -24.14
C GLY A 167 2.24 -8.35 -22.99
N LEU A 168 1.93 -7.88 -21.78
CA LEU A 168 1.71 -8.75 -20.62
C LEU A 168 0.31 -9.38 -20.65
N ARG A 169 0.27 -10.70 -20.53
CA ARG A 169 -0.98 -11.49 -20.45
C ARG A 169 -1.23 -11.93 -19.01
N LEU A 170 -1.67 -10.99 -18.18
CA LEU A 170 -1.96 -11.17 -16.75
C LEU A 170 -3.26 -11.90 -16.45
#